data_AF-A0A7S2U9N9-F1
#
_entry.id   AF-A0A7S2U9N9-F1
#
_cell.length_a   1.000
_cell.length_b   1.000
_cell.length_c   1.000
_cell.angle_alpha   90.00
_cell.angle_beta   90.00
_cell.angle_gamma   90.00
#
_symmetry.space_group_name_H-M   'P 1'
#
loop_
_entity.id
_entity.type
_entity.pdbx_description
1 polymer ?
#
loop_
_entity_poly.entity_id
_entity_poly.type
_entity_poly.pdbx_seq_one_letter_code
_entity_poly.pdbx_strand_id
1 'polypeptide(L)'
;AKITLDSATMMNKGLEVIEAHYLFGASYDDIDIVIHPQSIVHSMVETQDTSCMAQLGWADMRLPLVYSVSWPHRLKMPYRPLDLAEVGSLTFQKPDHEKYPCIQLAYAAGRAGGTMTAVLNAANEMANEKFRADVGLGFLDIPKLVEGAMEAHKADLKIDDVNLDDILSCDAWARQHVEEACQKLDSSPIIMV
;
A
#
# COMPACT_ATOMS: atom_id res chain seq x y z
N ALA A 1 8.10 -4.53 11.27
CA ALA A 1 8.67 -5.45 10.26
C ALA A 1 7.83 -5.47 8.98
N LYS A 2 6.54 -5.86 9.02
CA LYS A 2 5.64 -5.86 7.84
C LYS A 2 5.60 -4.53 7.09
N ILE A 3 5.28 -3.45 7.81
CA ILE A 3 5.22 -2.07 7.26
C ILE A 3 6.55 -1.64 6.63
N THR A 4 7.68 -2.05 7.21
CA THR A 4 9.01 -1.72 6.67
C THR A 4 9.23 -2.34 5.30
N LEU A 5 8.82 -3.60 5.11
CA LEU A 5 8.91 -4.28 3.82
C LEU A 5 7.91 -3.70 2.81
N ASP A 6 6.68 -3.42 3.24
CA ASP A 6 5.67 -2.82 2.37
C ASP A 6 6.07 -1.40 1.91
N SER A 7 6.76 -0.62 2.76
CA SER A 7 7.36 0.65 2.34
C SER A 7 8.50 0.44 1.35
N ALA A 8 9.32 -0.60 1.52
CA ALA A 8 10.41 -0.91 0.59
C ALA A 8 9.89 -1.33 -0.80
N THR A 9 8.79 -2.08 -0.87
CA THR A 9 8.14 -2.49 -2.12
C THR A 9 7.18 -1.43 -2.69
N MET A 10 6.94 -0.34 -1.96
CA MET A 10 5.86 0.63 -2.21
C MET A 10 4.44 0.06 -2.18
N MET A 11 4.26 -1.19 -1.75
CA MET A 11 2.92 -1.76 -1.53
C MET A 11 2.15 -1.00 -0.45
N ASN A 12 2.83 -0.49 0.59
CA ASN A 12 2.18 0.32 1.62
C ASN A 12 1.44 1.51 1.01
N LYS A 13 2.09 2.21 0.08
CA LYS A 13 1.50 3.35 -0.62
C LYS A 13 0.39 2.92 -1.57
N GLY A 14 0.51 1.75 -2.20
CA GLY A 14 -0.56 1.15 -3.01
C GLY A 14 -1.82 0.85 -2.19
N LEU A 15 -1.68 0.26 -0.99
CA LEU A 15 -2.81 0.02 -0.08
C LEU A 15 -3.45 1.33 0.38
N GLU A 16 -2.65 2.36 0.68
CA GLU A 16 -3.15 3.69 1.04
C GLU A 16 -3.92 4.38 -0.11
N VAL A 17 -3.62 4.08 -1.38
CA VAL A 17 -4.43 4.55 -2.52
C VAL A 17 -5.84 3.95 -2.49
N ILE A 18 -5.93 2.63 -2.22
CA ILE A 18 -7.23 1.95 -2.07
C ILE A 18 -7.98 2.50 -0.86
N GLU A 19 -7.29 2.70 0.26
CA GLU A 19 -7.87 3.31 1.46
C GLU A 19 -8.43 4.72 1.19
N ALA A 20 -7.67 5.58 0.50
CA ALA A 20 -8.11 6.93 0.15
C ALA A 20 -9.37 6.93 -0.72
N HIS A 21 -9.47 6.00 -1.68
CA HIS A 21 -10.67 5.82 -2.49
C HIS A 21 -11.90 5.53 -1.60
N TYR A 22 -11.79 4.59 -0.66
CA TYR A 22 -12.91 4.24 0.22
C TYR A 22 -13.23 5.30 1.27
N LEU A 23 -12.22 5.96 1.84
CA LEU A 23 -12.42 6.97 2.90
C LEU A 23 -12.97 8.29 2.37
N PHE A 24 -12.55 8.71 1.17
CA PHE A 24 -12.86 10.04 0.65
C PHE A 24 -13.70 10.03 -0.63
N GLY A 25 -13.97 8.86 -1.22
CA GLY A 25 -14.73 8.73 -2.46
C GLY A 25 -14.01 9.27 -3.70
N ALA A 26 -12.70 9.48 -3.63
CA ALA A 26 -11.89 9.95 -4.76
C ALA A 26 -11.72 8.86 -5.81
N SER A 27 -11.80 9.19 -7.10
CA SER A 27 -11.49 8.23 -8.17
C SER A 27 -10.02 7.82 -8.11
N TYR A 28 -9.68 6.61 -8.53
CA TYR A 28 -8.28 6.20 -8.70
C TYR A 28 -7.51 7.07 -9.70
N ASP A 29 -8.21 7.74 -10.63
CA ASP A 29 -7.60 8.71 -11.54
C ASP A 29 -7.31 10.07 -10.89
N ASP A 30 -7.89 10.33 -9.72
CA ASP A 30 -7.74 11.58 -8.94
C ASP A 30 -6.82 11.39 -7.72
N ILE A 31 -6.11 10.26 -7.63
CA ILE A 31 -5.16 9.97 -6.55
C ILE A 31 -3.77 9.83 -7.16
N ASP A 32 -2.87 10.74 -6.81
CA ASP A 32 -1.48 10.71 -7.25
C ASP A 32 -0.53 10.29 -6.13
N ILE A 33 0.44 9.43 -6.46
CA ILE A 33 1.55 9.12 -5.56
C ILE A 33 2.72 10.06 -5.86
N VAL A 34 3.23 10.73 -4.83
CA VAL A 34 4.43 11.57 -4.90
C VAL A 34 5.44 11.11 -3.85
N ILE A 35 6.68 10.88 -4.28
CA ILE A 35 7.80 10.53 -3.41
C ILE A 35 8.30 11.79 -2.72
N HIS A 36 8.23 11.81 -1.39
CA HIS A 36 8.70 12.90 -0.54
C HIS A 36 9.62 12.35 0.57
N PRO A 37 10.95 12.26 0.34
CA PRO A 37 11.87 11.59 1.27
C PRO A 37 11.94 12.22 2.66
N GLN A 38 11.71 13.53 2.77
CA GLN A 38 11.81 14.25 4.04
C GLN A 38 10.64 13.94 4.99
N SER A 39 9.53 13.35 4.48
CA SER A 39 8.36 12.98 5.29
C SER A 39 7.81 14.12 6.15
N ILE A 40 7.91 15.37 5.66
CA ILE A 40 7.36 16.56 6.33
C ILE A 40 5.97 16.89 5.80
N VAL A 41 5.77 16.77 4.49
CA VAL A 41 4.44 16.81 3.87
C VAL A 41 3.83 15.42 3.93
N HIS A 42 2.73 15.25 4.68
CA HIS A 42 2.13 13.94 4.93
C HIS A 42 1.13 13.53 3.85
N SER A 43 0.44 14.48 3.25
CA SER A 43 -0.39 14.37 2.04
C SER A 43 -0.93 15.75 1.66
N MET A 44 -1.56 15.84 0.49
CA MET A 44 -2.12 17.07 -0.05
C MET A 44 -3.47 16.81 -0.70
N VAL A 45 -4.32 17.83 -0.78
CA VAL A 45 -5.59 17.81 -1.50
C VAL A 45 -5.60 18.98 -2.47
N GLU A 46 -5.83 18.70 -3.76
CA GLU A 46 -6.10 19.70 -4.78
C GLU A 46 -7.60 20.01 -4.82
N THR A 47 -7.96 21.28 -4.82
CA THR A 47 -9.35 21.74 -4.89
C THR A 47 -9.72 22.18 -6.30
N GLN A 48 -11.03 22.31 -6.58
CA GLN A 48 -11.56 22.63 -7.93
C GLN A 48 -11.06 23.96 -8.51
N ASP A 49 -10.62 24.88 -7.66
CA ASP A 49 -10.00 26.16 -8.03
C ASP A 49 -8.49 26.05 -8.24
N THR A 50 -7.93 24.83 -8.26
CA THR A 50 -6.51 24.47 -8.37
C THR A 50 -5.65 24.80 -7.14
N SER A 51 -6.26 25.22 -6.03
CA SER A 51 -5.51 25.39 -4.77
C SER A 51 -5.08 24.03 -4.22
N CYS A 52 -3.86 23.97 -3.68
CA CYS A 52 -3.34 22.75 -3.05
C CYS A 52 -3.18 22.97 -1.54
N MET A 53 -3.87 22.16 -0.75
CA MET A 53 -3.81 22.19 0.72
C MET A 53 -3.01 21.00 1.23
N ALA A 54 -1.91 21.28 1.92
CA ALA A 54 -1.00 20.27 2.44
C ALA A 54 -1.03 20.24 3.98
N GLN A 55 -0.97 19.03 4.55
CA GLN A 55 -0.73 18.88 5.99
C GLN A 55 0.76 18.62 6.23
N LEU A 56 1.40 19.53 6.98
CA LEU A 56 2.82 19.44 7.33
C LEU A 56 3.03 19.16 8.81
N GLY A 57 4.08 18.42 9.13
CA GLY A 57 4.53 18.18 10.49
C GLY A 57 5.74 17.24 10.54
N TRP A 58 6.36 17.11 11.70
CA TRP A 58 7.32 16.03 11.92
C TRP A 58 6.63 14.67 11.69
N ALA A 59 7.38 13.69 11.15
CA ALA A 59 6.92 12.32 10.95
C ALA A 59 6.68 11.60 12.29
N ASP A 60 5.54 11.89 12.91
CA ASP A 60 5.20 11.48 14.27
C ASP A 60 3.71 11.13 14.37
N MET A 61 3.42 9.85 14.63
CA MET A 61 2.06 9.31 14.73
C MET A 61 1.21 9.96 15.83
N ARG A 62 1.82 10.64 16.81
CA ARG A 62 1.06 11.37 17.83
C ARG A 62 0.23 12.51 17.23
N LEU A 63 0.68 13.10 16.11
CA LEU A 63 -0.03 14.17 15.43
C LEU A 63 -1.40 13.73 14.85
N PRO A 64 -1.48 12.69 13.98
CA PRO A 64 -2.76 12.20 13.49
C PRO A 64 -3.61 11.57 14.60
N LEU A 65 -3.02 10.88 15.58
CA LEU A 65 -3.76 10.28 16.71
C LEU A 65 -4.45 11.32 17.59
N VAL A 66 -3.77 12.41 17.94
CA VAL A 66 -4.40 13.49 18.72
C VAL A 66 -5.52 14.14 17.92
N TYR A 67 -5.33 14.34 16.61
CA TYR A 67 -6.35 14.94 15.77
C TYR A 67 -7.59 14.05 15.65
N SER A 68 -7.44 12.74 15.48
CA SER A 68 -8.60 11.82 15.36
C SER A 68 -9.47 11.78 16.60
N VAL A 69 -8.89 11.89 17.80
CA VAL A 69 -9.66 11.89 19.07
C VAL A 69 -10.18 13.26 19.47
N SER A 70 -9.62 14.34 18.94
CA SER A 70 -10.00 15.72 19.32
C SER A 70 -10.81 16.46 18.27
N TRP A 71 -10.98 15.88 17.08
CA TRP A 71 -11.75 16.47 15.99
C TRP A 71 -13.18 16.87 16.46
N PRO A 72 -13.69 18.05 16.06
CA PRO A 72 -13.10 19.03 15.15
C PRO A 72 -12.16 20.05 15.83
N HIS A 73 -11.88 19.89 17.13
CA HIS A 73 -11.05 20.79 17.90
C HIS A 73 -9.55 20.43 17.78
N ARG A 74 -8.69 21.33 18.25
CA ARG A 74 -7.24 21.09 18.34
C ARG A 74 -6.79 21.26 19.78
N LEU A 75 -6.00 20.29 20.25
CA LEU A 75 -5.39 20.33 21.57
C LEU A 75 -3.98 20.92 21.50
N LYS A 76 -3.60 21.70 22.51
CA LYS A 76 -2.23 22.16 22.67
C LYS A 76 -1.38 20.99 23.17
N MET A 77 -0.40 20.57 22.36
CA MET A 77 0.52 19.48 22.71
C MET A 77 1.92 20.01 23.00
N PRO A 78 2.68 19.40 23.93
CA PRO A 78 4.05 19.80 24.26
C PRO A 78 5.07 19.25 23.25
N TYR A 79 4.74 19.25 21.97
CA TYR A 79 5.58 18.72 20.91
C TYR A 79 6.42 19.82 20.28
N ARG A 80 7.59 19.44 19.74
CA ARG A 80 8.47 20.35 19.01
C ARG A 80 7.71 20.95 17.82
N PRO A 81 7.59 22.29 17.72
CA PRO A 81 7.04 22.92 16.53
C PRO A 81 7.86 22.57 15.29
N LEU A 82 7.24 22.55 14.12
CA LEU A 82 7.96 22.42 12.85
C LEU A 82 8.67 23.74 12.53
N ASP A 83 9.96 23.67 12.25
CA ASP A 83 10.76 24.79 11.74
C ASP A 83 11.16 24.50 10.30
N LEU A 84 10.53 25.20 9.34
CA LEU A 84 10.81 25.00 7.92
C LEU A 84 12.20 25.48 7.51
N ALA A 85 12.75 26.48 8.20
CA ALA A 85 14.09 26.97 7.92
C ALA A 85 15.14 25.93 8.37
N GLU A 86 14.88 25.22 9.46
CA GLU A 86 15.70 24.07 9.90
C GLU A 86 15.62 22.89 8.92
N VAL A 87 14.42 22.58 8.41
CA VAL A 87 14.23 21.51 7.41
C VAL A 87 14.99 21.82 6.12
N GLY A 88 15.04 23.09 5.72
CA GLY A 88 15.81 23.57 4.58
C GLY A 88 15.14 23.29 3.23
N SER A 89 15.05 22.03 2.82
CA SER A 89 14.52 21.65 1.51
C SER A 89 13.45 20.56 1.59
N LEU A 90 12.43 20.70 0.74
CA LEU A 90 11.41 19.68 0.50
C LEU A 90 11.51 19.27 -0.97
N THR A 91 11.71 17.99 -1.23
CA THR A 91 11.82 17.47 -2.61
C THR A 91 10.65 16.54 -2.91
N PHE A 92 10.20 16.57 -4.17
CA PHE A 92 9.06 15.80 -4.66
C PHE A 92 9.45 15.15 -5.99
N GLN A 93 9.13 13.88 -6.15
CA GLN A 93 9.43 13.11 -7.36
C GLN A 93 8.27 12.17 -7.69
N LYS A 94 8.07 11.86 -8.97
CA LYS A 94 7.16 10.79 -9.37
C LYS A 94 7.75 9.43 -8.97
N PRO A 95 6.93 8.45 -8.58
CA PRO A 95 7.40 7.10 -8.35
C PRO A 95 7.90 6.47 -9.66
N ASP A 96 8.92 5.63 -9.54
CA ASP A 96 9.39 4.78 -10.63
C ASP A 96 8.56 3.49 -10.68
N HIS A 97 7.66 3.39 -11.66
CA HIS A 97 6.74 2.25 -11.77
C HIS A 97 7.42 0.96 -12.23
N GLU A 98 8.57 1.04 -12.91
CA GLU A 98 9.34 -0.16 -13.29
C GLU A 98 10.05 -0.73 -12.05
N LYS A 99 10.57 0.15 -11.20
CA LYS A 99 11.21 -0.24 -9.94
C LYS A 99 10.20 -0.72 -8.89
N TYR A 100 8.99 -0.18 -8.89
CA TYR A 100 7.96 -0.43 -7.87
C TYR A 100 6.65 -0.96 -8.46
N PRO A 101 6.64 -2.21 -8.96
CA PRO A 101 5.47 -2.80 -9.64
C PRO A 101 4.23 -2.91 -8.73
N CYS A 102 4.41 -3.03 -7.41
CA CYS A 102 3.29 -3.10 -6.44
C CYS A 102 2.35 -1.89 -6.53
N ILE A 103 2.83 -0.73 -6.98
CA ILE A 103 2.00 0.44 -7.20
C ILE A 103 0.92 0.11 -8.25
N GLN A 104 1.32 -0.43 -9.39
CA GLN A 104 0.41 -0.76 -10.49
C GLN A 104 -0.56 -1.88 -10.09
N LEU A 105 -0.09 -2.87 -9.33
CA LEU A 105 -0.95 -3.93 -8.79
C LEU A 105 -2.05 -3.36 -7.90
N ALA A 106 -1.74 -2.39 -7.03
CA ALA A 106 -2.74 -1.77 -6.18
C ALA A 106 -3.78 -0.95 -6.97
N TYR A 107 -3.36 -0.17 -7.96
CA TYR A 107 -4.30 0.53 -8.86
C TYR A 107 -5.18 -0.45 -9.64
N ALA A 108 -4.60 -1.54 -10.15
CA ALA A 108 -5.35 -2.55 -10.88
C ALA A 108 -6.39 -3.25 -9.98
N ALA A 109 -5.99 -3.64 -8.76
CA ALA A 109 -6.89 -4.25 -7.78
C ALA A 109 -8.00 -3.30 -7.35
N GLY A 110 -7.66 -2.04 -7.10
CA GLY A 110 -8.62 -1.01 -6.74
C GLY A 110 -9.66 -0.78 -7.84
N ARG A 111 -9.22 -0.63 -9.10
CA ARG A 111 -10.13 -0.45 -10.26
C ARG A 111 -10.98 -1.68 -10.54
N ALA A 112 -10.46 -2.88 -10.32
CA ALA A 112 -11.26 -4.11 -10.41
C ALA A 112 -12.33 -4.18 -9.32
N GLY A 113 -12.03 -3.64 -8.13
CA GLY A 113 -12.94 -3.58 -7.00
C GLY A 113 -13.33 -4.97 -6.47
N GLY A 114 -14.47 -5.02 -5.78
CA GLY A 114 -15.03 -6.27 -5.26
C GLY A 114 -14.06 -7.04 -4.36
N THR A 115 -13.92 -8.33 -4.63
CA THR A 115 -13.03 -9.23 -3.89
C THR A 115 -11.54 -9.10 -4.24
N MET A 116 -11.18 -8.37 -5.30
CA MET A 116 -9.78 -8.27 -5.76
C MET A 116 -8.87 -7.57 -4.74
N THR A 117 -9.38 -6.56 -4.03
CA THR A 117 -8.62 -5.83 -3.00
C THR A 117 -8.28 -6.71 -1.79
N ALA A 118 -9.18 -7.64 -1.43
CA ALA A 118 -8.93 -8.64 -0.39
C ALA A 118 -7.82 -9.61 -0.83
N VAL A 119 -7.87 -10.10 -2.07
CA VAL A 119 -6.84 -10.97 -2.64
C VAL A 119 -5.48 -10.28 -2.69
N LEU A 120 -5.41 -9.03 -3.16
CA LEU A 120 -4.18 -8.23 -3.16
C LEU A 120 -3.56 -8.17 -1.76
N ASN A 121 -4.35 -7.80 -0.75
CA ASN A 121 -3.85 -7.63 0.61
C ASN A 121 -3.38 -8.98 1.19
N ALA A 122 -4.19 -10.02 1.07
CA ALA A 122 -3.89 -11.35 1.61
C ALA A 122 -2.66 -11.99 0.96
N ALA A 123 -2.55 -11.87 -0.37
CA ALA A 123 -1.39 -12.35 -1.12
C ALA A 123 -0.12 -11.58 -0.72
N ASN A 124 -0.20 -10.25 -0.57
CA ASN A 124 0.94 -9.45 -0.10
C ASN A 124 1.36 -9.82 1.32
N GLU A 125 0.40 -10.02 2.24
CA GLU A 125 0.71 -10.43 3.60
C GLU A 125 1.42 -11.78 3.65
N MET A 126 0.95 -12.77 2.89
CA MET A 126 1.60 -14.06 2.81
C MET A 126 2.97 -13.98 2.16
N ALA A 127 3.13 -13.26 1.06
CA ALA A 127 4.42 -13.08 0.40
C ALA A 127 5.44 -12.36 1.30
N ASN A 128 4.98 -11.34 2.05
CA ASN A 128 5.78 -10.63 3.07
C ASN A 128 6.21 -11.57 4.20
N GLU A 129 5.30 -12.40 4.71
CA GLU A 129 5.59 -13.40 5.73
C GLU A 129 6.62 -14.42 5.24
N LYS A 130 6.43 -15.00 4.05
CA LYS A 130 7.37 -15.96 3.44
C LYS A 130 8.75 -15.33 3.21
N PHE A 131 8.81 -14.12 2.66
CA PHE A 131 10.07 -13.39 2.52
C PHE A 131 10.81 -13.23 3.86
N ARG A 132 10.08 -12.87 4.92
CA ARG A 132 10.65 -12.68 6.26
C ARG A 132 11.03 -13.97 6.96
N ALA A 133 10.41 -15.08 6.60
CA ALA A 133 10.77 -16.41 7.07
C ALA A 133 12.05 -16.96 6.39
N ASP A 134 12.64 -16.21 5.45
CA ASP A 134 13.89 -16.53 4.74
C ASP A 134 13.86 -17.89 4.03
N VAL A 135 12.71 -18.24 3.46
CA VAL A 135 12.49 -19.50 2.71
C VAL A 135 13.03 -19.44 1.28
N GLY A 136 14.10 -18.67 1.03
CA GLY A 136 14.67 -18.52 -0.32
C GLY A 136 13.93 -17.57 -1.26
N LEU A 137 12.94 -16.81 -0.77
CA LEU A 137 12.19 -15.84 -1.57
C LEU A 137 13.02 -14.58 -1.86
N GLY A 138 13.20 -14.22 -3.13
CA GLY A 138 13.81 -12.95 -3.52
C GLY A 138 12.87 -11.76 -3.31
N PHE A 139 13.43 -10.56 -3.11
CA PHE A 139 12.64 -9.32 -2.97
C PHE A 139 11.73 -9.06 -4.18
N LEU A 140 12.21 -9.38 -5.39
CA LEU A 140 11.47 -9.21 -6.65
C LEU A 140 10.41 -10.30 -6.87
N ASP A 141 10.35 -11.34 -6.04
CA ASP A 141 9.34 -12.38 -6.16
C ASP A 141 8.04 -12.01 -5.44
N ILE A 142 8.10 -11.10 -4.46
CA ILE A 142 6.91 -10.56 -3.78
C ILE A 142 5.87 -10.02 -4.78
N PRO A 143 6.19 -9.06 -5.66
CA PRO A 143 5.21 -8.56 -6.62
C PRO A 143 4.71 -9.63 -7.59
N LYS A 144 5.56 -10.59 -7.99
CA LYS A 144 5.17 -11.68 -8.90
C LYS A 144 4.16 -12.64 -8.25
N LEU A 145 4.35 -12.95 -6.98
CA LEU A 145 3.41 -13.79 -6.23
C LEU A 145 2.06 -13.11 -6.04
N VAL A 146 2.08 -11.81 -5.73
CA VAL A 146 0.86 -11.01 -5.60
C VAL A 146 0.13 -10.91 -6.95
N GLU A 147 0.85 -10.60 -8.03
CA GLU A 147 0.30 -10.57 -9.39
C GLU A 147 -0.28 -11.93 -9.78
N GLY A 148 0.44 -13.02 -9.54
CA GLY A 148 -0.04 -14.38 -9.83
C GLY A 148 -1.35 -14.72 -9.12
N ALA A 149 -1.47 -14.38 -7.84
CA ALA A 149 -2.72 -14.57 -7.08
C ALA A 149 -3.86 -13.71 -7.63
N MET A 150 -3.60 -12.44 -7.97
CA MET A 150 -4.59 -11.56 -8.58
C MET A 150 -5.06 -12.07 -9.95
N GLU A 151 -4.14 -12.51 -10.80
CA GLU A 151 -4.46 -13.07 -12.13
C GLU A 151 -5.29 -14.35 -12.01
N ALA A 152 -4.91 -15.25 -11.10
CA ALA A 152 -5.67 -16.48 -10.85
C ALA A 152 -7.09 -16.21 -10.33
N HIS A 153 -7.28 -15.15 -9.54
CA HIS A 153 -8.60 -14.79 -8.99
C HIS A 153 -9.56 -14.20 -10.02
N LYS A 154 -9.09 -13.72 -11.18
CA LYS A 154 -9.94 -13.05 -12.17
C LYS A 154 -11.13 -13.89 -12.63
N ALA A 155 -10.99 -15.21 -12.68
CA ALA A 155 -12.06 -16.12 -13.09
C ALA A 155 -13.23 -16.18 -12.08
N ASP A 156 -12.92 -15.97 -10.79
CA ASP A 156 -13.87 -16.05 -9.67
C ASP A 156 -14.14 -14.65 -9.06
N LEU A 157 -13.79 -13.58 -9.77
CA LEU A 157 -13.91 -12.22 -9.30
C LEU A 157 -15.38 -11.86 -9.06
N LYS A 158 -15.72 -11.62 -7.79
CA LYS A 158 -17.01 -11.10 -7.36
C LYS A 158 -16.92 -9.58 -7.14
N ILE A 159 -17.78 -8.83 -7.84
CA ILE A 159 -17.85 -7.35 -7.78
C ILE A 159 -19.03 -6.90 -6.91
N ASP A 160 -20.22 -7.43 -7.17
CA ASP A 160 -21.46 -7.05 -6.49
C ASP A 160 -21.79 -8.02 -5.34
N ASP A 161 -22.57 -7.55 -4.37
CA ASP A 161 -23.07 -8.32 -3.21
C ASP A 161 -21.96 -9.07 -2.44
N VAL A 162 -20.77 -8.47 -2.36
CA VAL A 162 -19.64 -8.98 -1.57
C VAL A 162 -20.00 -8.89 -0.10
N ASN A 163 -19.95 -10.03 0.58
CA ASN A 163 -20.18 -10.15 2.01
C ASN A 163 -18.90 -10.57 2.75
N LEU A 164 -19.00 -10.66 4.08
CA LEU A 164 -17.85 -11.01 4.92
C LEU A 164 -17.29 -12.41 4.61
N ASP A 165 -18.15 -13.40 4.34
CA ASP A 165 -17.71 -14.77 4.06
C ASP A 165 -16.94 -14.85 2.72
N ASP A 166 -17.35 -14.06 1.72
CA ASP A 166 -16.59 -13.93 0.47
C ASP A 166 -15.19 -13.37 0.73
N ILE A 167 -15.08 -12.32 1.56
CA ILE A 167 -13.79 -11.69 1.91
C ILE A 167 -12.88 -12.68 2.65
N LEU A 168 -13.42 -13.38 3.67
CA LEU A 168 -12.65 -14.36 4.44
C LEU A 168 -12.21 -15.55 3.58
N SER A 169 -13.07 -16.00 2.66
CA SER A 169 -12.75 -17.08 1.72
C SER A 169 -11.64 -16.65 0.75
N CYS A 170 -11.72 -15.42 0.21
CA CYS A 170 -10.70 -14.87 -0.68
C CYS A 170 -9.37 -14.67 0.04
N ASP A 171 -9.36 -14.20 1.30
CA ASP A 171 -8.14 -14.08 2.10
C ASP A 171 -7.48 -15.45 2.31
N ALA A 172 -8.24 -16.44 2.77
CA ALA A 172 -7.73 -17.79 3.00
C ALA A 172 -7.20 -18.42 1.70
N TRP A 173 -7.95 -18.30 0.61
CA TRP A 173 -7.55 -18.81 -0.71
C TRP A 173 -6.26 -18.14 -1.22
N ALA A 174 -6.16 -16.80 -1.14
CA ALA A 174 -5.00 -16.06 -1.65
C ALA A 174 -3.73 -16.42 -0.87
N ARG A 175 -3.83 -16.59 0.45
CA ARG A 175 -2.72 -17.07 1.29
C ARG A 175 -2.27 -18.47 0.88
N GLN A 176 -3.21 -19.40 0.70
CA GLN A 176 -2.89 -20.76 0.26
C GLN A 176 -2.24 -20.75 -1.13
N HIS A 177 -2.77 -19.96 -2.07
CA HIS A 177 -2.24 -19.85 -3.42
C HIS A 177 -0.77 -19.39 -3.42
N VAL A 178 -0.44 -18.36 -2.63
CA VAL A 178 0.93 -17.87 -2.49
C VAL A 178 1.83 -18.92 -1.85
N GLU A 179 1.36 -19.63 -0.82
CA GLU A 179 2.14 -20.69 -0.18
C GLU A 179 2.49 -21.82 -1.14
N GLU A 180 1.53 -22.29 -1.94
CA GLU A 180 1.76 -23.31 -2.97
C GLU A 180 2.71 -22.81 -4.08
N ALA A 181 2.62 -21.53 -4.45
CA ALA A 181 3.51 -20.92 -5.43
C ALA A 181 4.97 -20.83 -4.91
N CYS A 182 5.17 -20.50 -3.63
CA CYS A 182 6.49 -20.50 -3.00
C CYS A 182 7.15 -21.88 -3.02
N GLN A 183 6.41 -22.94 -2.69
CA GLN A 183 6.96 -24.32 -2.70
C GLN A 183 7.44 -24.76 -4.10
N LYS A 184 6.81 -24.24 -5.16
CA LYS A 184 7.22 -24.51 -6.56
C LYS A 184 8.51 -23.77 -6.96
N LEU A 185 8.79 -22.62 -6.33
CA LEU A 185 10.03 -21.87 -6.55
C LEU A 185 11.24 -22.62 -5.94
N ASP A 186 11.08 -23.19 -4.75
CA ASP A 186 12.13 -23.99 -4.08
C ASP A 186 12.50 -25.28 -4.83
N SER A 187 11.60 -25.80 -5.66
CA SER A 187 11.78 -27.05 -6.42
C SER A 187 12.34 -26.84 -7.82
N SER A 188 12.55 -25.59 -8.25
CA SER A 188 13.22 -25.28 -9.52
C SER A 188 14.74 -25.29 -9.32
N PRO A 189 15.53 -26.05 -10.11
CA PRO A 189 16.96 -26.17 -9.88
C PRO A 189 17.64 -24.81 -10.06
N ILE A 190 18.40 -24.39 -9.06
CA ILE A 190 19.32 -23.26 -9.14
C ILE A 190 20.28 -23.57 -10.28
N ILE A 191 20.06 -22.97 -11.45
CA ILE A 191 21.05 -22.97 -12.52
C ILE A 191 22.16 -22.02 -12.05
N MET A 192 23.18 -22.58 -11.40
CA MET A 192 24.44 -21.89 -11.18
C MET A 192 25.12 -21.71 -12.54
N VAL A 193 25.20 -20.46 -13.00
CA VAL A 193 26.12 -20.01 -14.06
C VAL A 193 27.27 -19.27 -13.42
#